data_AF-A0A4Q7DWM1-F1
#
_entry.id   AF-A0A4Q7DWM1-F1
#
_cell.length_a   1.000
_cell.length_b   1.000
_cell.length_c   1.000
_cell.angle_alpha   90.00
_cell.angle_beta   90.00
_cell.angle_gamma   90.00
#
_symmetry.space_group_name_H-M   'P 1'
#
loop_
_entity.id
_entity.type
_entity.pdbx_description
1 polymer ?
#
loop_
_entity_poly.entity_id
_entity_poly.type
_entity_poly.pdbx_seq_one_letter_code
_entity_poly.pdbx_strand_id
1 'polypeptide(L)'
;MGQKKHFQHPATLPALLILLAAIISLLAYGLYNYASQTTLPKGASQSAVGLKVSQADFDLSRLEKGGLSFVYLPVDQNFAARREQVAKTKLAYGSIIEVQGEKNAEKQLSRAKRLAAGHWGALPILLDSGQDDPSAANLTAMSKLAYSLVKSHEIMVNAPVKYKKLFPAGCKFLATSASAPSKLDYCFWRYTEKGNVAGVSGIGYKNVMYAYIGTSQQYKEKYGQLAQ
;
A
#
# COMPACT_ATOMS: atom_id res chain seq x y z
N MET A 1 -49.54 47.11 18.93
CA MET A 1 -49.03 45.75 19.20
C MET A 1 -48.94 44.99 17.88
N GLY A 2 -47.74 44.50 17.54
CA GLY A 2 -47.37 44.10 16.19
C GLY A 2 -48.07 42.83 15.68
N GLN A 3 -48.63 42.90 14.47
CA GLN A 3 -49.01 41.73 13.69
C GLN A 3 -47.74 40.98 13.26
N LYS A 4 -47.54 39.76 13.76
CA LYS A 4 -46.60 38.81 13.19
C LYS A 4 -47.12 38.38 11.82
N LYS A 5 -46.59 38.99 10.75
CA LYS A 5 -46.78 38.49 9.38
C LYS A 5 -46.13 37.11 9.28
N HIS A 6 -46.94 36.06 9.33
CA HIS A 6 -46.51 34.73 8.92
C HIS A 6 -46.37 34.72 7.40
N PHE A 7 -45.14 34.78 6.90
CA PHE A 7 -44.82 34.50 5.50
C PHE A 7 -45.02 33.00 5.26
N GLN A 8 -46.24 32.59 4.92
CA GLN A 8 -46.51 31.29 4.32
C GLN A 8 -46.57 31.47 2.80
N HIS A 9 -45.43 31.33 2.12
CA HIS A 9 -45.42 31.20 0.67
C HIS A 9 -45.78 29.74 0.31
N PRO A 10 -46.87 29.47 -0.44
CA PRO A 10 -47.26 28.10 -0.80
C PRO A 10 -46.20 27.37 -1.65
N ALA A 11 -45.25 28.11 -2.21
CA ALA A 11 -44.13 27.59 -2.98
C ALA A 11 -42.88 27.27 -2.16
N THR A 12 -42.75 27.71 -0.89
CA THR A 12 -41.51 27.48 -0.12
C THR A 12 -41.39 26.04 0.36
N LEU A 13 -42.50 25.39 0.74
CA LEU A 13 -42.50 23.98 1.16
C LEU A 13 -42.11 23.03 0.01
N PRO A 14 -42.71 23.09 -1.19
CA PRO A 14 -42.26 22.25 -2.32
C PRO A 14 -40.85 22.58 -2.80
N ALA A 15 -40.42 23.86 -2.78
CA ALA A 15 -39.04 24.22 -3.10
C ALA A 15 -38.04 23.63 -2.10
N LEU A 16 -38.36 23.64 -0.80
CA LEU A 16 -37.55 23.00 0.24
C LEU A 16 -37.45 21.48 0.05
N LEU A 17 -38.54 20.82 -0.34
CA LEU A 17 -38.55 19.37 -0.61
C LEU A 17 -37.73 19.01 -1.86
N ILE A 18 -37.81 19.80 -2.92
CA ILE A 18 -36.99 19.62 -4.13
C ILE A 18 -35.51 19.83 -3.82
N LEU A 19 -35.17 20.89 -3.07
CA LEU A 19 -33.79 21.17 -2.64
C LEU A 19 -33.25 20.02 -1.77
N LEU A 20 -34.06 19.51 -0.84
CA LEU A 20 -33.68 18.37 0.01
C LEU A 20 -33.43 17.11 -0.83
N ALA A 21 -34.31 16.80 -1.77
CA ALA A 21 -34.14 15.66 -2.67
C ALA A 21 -32.89 15.79 -3.56
N ALA A 22 -32.60 17.00 -4.05
CA ALA A 22 -31.39 17.29 -4.81
C ALA A 22 -30.12 17.11 -3.97
N ILE A 23 -30.12 17.59 -2.72
CA ILE A 23 -29.00 17.43 -1.78
C ILE A 23 -28.77 15.94 -1.46
N ILE A 24 -29.84 15.19 -1.18
CA ILE A 24 -29.75 13.74 -0.92
C ILE A 24 -29.20 13.02 -2.15
N SER A 25 -29.65 13.38 -3.35
CA SER A 25 -29.17 12.78 -4.60
C SER A 25 -27.69 13.09 -4.87
N LEU A 26 -27.26 14.34 -4.62
CA LEU A 26 -25.85 14.75 -4.71
C LEU A 26 -24.98 14.05 -3.66
N LEU A 27 -25.47 13.89 -2.43
CA LEU A 27 -24.77 13.14 -1.38
C LEU A 27 -24.68 11.66 -1.72
N ALA A 28 -25.76 11.05 -2.20
CA ALA A 28 -25.77 9.65 -2.64
C ALA A 28 -24.82 9.42 -3.81
N TYR A 29 -24.81 10.33 -4.79
CA TYR A 29 -23.87 10.31 -5.90
C TYR A 29 -22.41 10.48 -5.41
N GLY A 30 -22.16 11.45 -4.52
CA GLY A 30 -20.85 11.65 -3.93
C GLY A 30 -20.34 10.45 -3.14
N LEU A 31 -21.19 9.81 -2.33
CA LEU A 31 -20.87 8.60 -1.58
C LEU A 31 -20.62 7.39 -2.49
N TYR A 32 -21.44 7.22 -3.53
CA TYR A 32 -21.26 6.16 -4.52
C TYR A 32 -19.94 6.34 -5.27
N ASN A 33 -19.62 7.56 -5.68
CA ASN A 33 -18.38 7.85 -6.39
C ASN A 33 -17.15 7.80 -5.46
N TYR A 34 -17.29 8.08 -4.16
CA TYR A 34 -16.18 7.97 -3.21
C TYR A 34 -15.72 6.51 -3.05
N ALA A 35 -16.64 5.54 -3.08
CA ALA A 35 -16.31 4.12 -3.08
C ALA A 35 -15.61 3.66 -4.38
N SER A 36 -15.65 4.48 -5.45
CA SER A 36 -15.03 4.18 -6.74
C SER A 36 -13.60 4.75 -6.89
N GLN A 37 -13.08 5.47 -5.89
CA GLN A 37 -11.76 6.11 -5.96
C GLN A 37 -10.67 5.30 -5.26
N THR A 38 -9.46 5.39 -5.78
CA THR A 38 -8.27 4.83 -5.14
C THR A 38 -8.02 5.55 -3.83
N THR A 39 -7.87 4.80 -2.74
CA THR A 39 -7.61 5.39 -1.42
C THR A 39 -6.21 5.97 -1.42
N LEU A 40 -6.09 7.29 -1.28
CA LEU A 40 -4.81 7.99 -1.25
C LEU A 40 -4.34 8.29 0.19
N PRO A 41 -3.02 8.32 0.43
CA PRO A 41 -2.48 8.74 1.71
C PRO A 41 -2.82 10.21 2.02
N LYS A 42 -3.30 10.49 3.24
CA LYS A 42 -3.57 11.86 3.69
C LYS A 42 -2.25 12.66 3.77
N GLY A 43 -2.21 13.83 3.13
CA GLY A 43 -1.06 14.74 3.16
C GLY A 43 0.08 14.39 2.20
N ALA A 44 -0.10 13.44 1.27
CA ALA A 44 0.94 13.00 0.34
C ALA A 44 0.42 12.90 -1.11
N SER A 45 -0.23 13.96 -1.61
CA SER A 45 -0.90 14.01 -2.93
C SER A 45 0.00 13.78 -4.15
N GLN A 46 1.33 13.71 -3.99
CA GLN A 46 2.29 13.46 -5.08
C GLN A 46 3.06 12.12 -4.95
N SER A 47 2.72 11.30 -3.97
CA SER A 47 3.38 10.01 -3.73
C SER A 47 2.95 8.97 -4.76
N ALA A 48 3.91 8.16 -5.21
CA ALA A 48 3.61 6.91 -5.89
C ALA A 48 2.90 5.97 -4.90
N VAL A 49 1.80 5.36 -5.32
CA VAL A 49 0.97 4.46 -4.48
C VAL A 49 1.06 3.04 -5.00
N GLY A 50 1.04 2.07 -4.10
CA GLY A 50 1.03 0.65 -4.43
C GLY A 50 0.24 -0.20 -3.45
N LEU A 51 0.21 -1.50 -3.72
CA LEU A 51 -0.65 -2.47 -3.02
C LEU A 51 0.08 -3.80 -2.76
N LYS A 52 -0.18 -4.46 -1.63
CA LYS A 52 0.15 -5.88 -1.42
C LYS A 52 -0.82 -6.75 -2.23
N VAL A 53 -0.31 -7.51 -3.20
CA VAL A 53 -1.13 -8.44 -3.98
C VAL A 53 -1.22 -9.79 -3.26
N SER A 54 -2.41 -10.12 -2.78
CA SER A 54 -2.63 -11.35 -2.01
C SER A 54 -3.16 -12.52 -2.87
N GLN A 55 -3.83 -12.24 -3.98
CA GLN A 55 -4.47 -13.26 -4.83
C GLN A 55 -3.65 -13.55 -6.09
N ALA A 56 -3.70 -14.78 -6.58
CA ALA A 56 -2.96 -15.23 -7.77
C ALA A 56 -3.68 -14.90 -9.09
N ASP A 57 -5.00 -15.03 -9.12
CA ASP A 57 -5.82 -14.89 -10.35
C ASP A 57 -6.29 -13.46 -10.62
N PHE A 58 -5.65 -12.49 -9.97
CA PHE A 58 -6.07 -11.10 -10.02
C PHE A 58 -5.42 -10.39 -11.22
N ASP A 59 -6.22 -9.75 -12.07
CA ASP A 59 -5.72 -9.00 -13.23
C ASP A 59 -5.04 -7.67 -12.79
N LEU A 60 -3.71 -7.71 -12.73
CA LEU A 60 -2.89 -6.56 -12.33
C LEU A 60 -2.98 -5.36 -13.29
N SER A 61 -3.43 -5.53 -14.54
CA SER A 61 -3.63 -4.40 -15.46
C SER A 61 -4.70 -3.43 -14.95
N ARG A 62 -5.66 -3.92 -14.16
CA ARG A 62 -6.68 -3.08 -13.53
C ARG A 62 -6.11 -2.19 -12.42
N LEU A 63 -5.06 -2.63 -11.73
CA LEU A 63 -4.39 -1.82 -10.70
C LEU A 63 -3.64 -0.64 -11.32
N GLU A 64 -2.98 -0.87 -12.45
CA GLU A 64 -2.32 0.19 -13.22
C GLU A 64 -3.34 1.26 -13.65
N LYS A 65 -4.47 0.83 -14.24
CA LYS A 65 -5.57 1.75 -14.61
C LYS A 65 -6.19 2.46 -13.41
N GLY A 66 -6.17 1.84 -12.23
CA GLY A 66 -6.56 2.43 -10.95
C GLY A 66 -5.56 3.45 -10.38
N GLY A 67 -4.47 3.75 -11.10
CA GLY A 67 -3.48 4.74 -10.69
C GLY A 67 -2.41 4.22 -9.75
N LEU A 68 -2.28 2.90 -9.57
CA LEU A 68 -1.15 2.34 -8.83
C LEU A 68 0.12 2.41 -9.68
N SER A 69 1.24 2.70 -9.02
CA SER A 69 2.58 2.73 -9.62
C SER A 69 3.37 1.46 -9.35
N PHE A 70 3.01 0.72 -8.29
CA PHE A 70 3.71 -0.52 -7.93
C PHE A 70 2.88 -1.51 -7.13
N VAL A 71 3.42 -2.72 -7.01
CA VAL A 71 2.88 -3.78 -6.16
C VAL A 71 3.95 -4.43 -5.29
N TYR A 72 3.54 -4.98 -4.16
CA TYR A 72 4.37 -5.89 -3.38
C TYR A 72 3.78 -7.30 -3.47
N LEU A 73 4.62 -8.27 -3.81
CA LEU A 73 4.23 -9.66 -4.01
C LEU A 73 4.78 -10.53 -2.87
N PRO A 74 3.94 -11.27 -2.13
CA PRO A 74 4.40 -12.29 -1.21
C PRO A 74 5.20 -13.37 -1.95
N VAL A 75 6.36 -13.74 -1.41
CA VAL A 75 7.20 -14.81 -1.96
C VAL A 75 6.65 -16.18 -1.47
N ASP A 76 5.53 -16.58 -2.07
CA ASP A 76 4.87 -17.86 -1.85
C ASP A 76 4.82 -18.71 -3.15
N GLN A 77 4.00 -19.76 -3.19
CA GLN A 77 3.90 -20.66 -4.36
C GLN A 77 3.39 -19.96 -5.63
N ASN A 78 2.62 -18.87 -5.48
CA ASN A 78 2.05 -18.09 -6.59
C ASN A 78 2.96 -16.93 -7.01
N PHE A 79 4.15 -16.79 -6.43
CA PHE A 79 5.05 -15.67 -6.71
C PHE A 79 5.43 -15.59 -8.20
N ALA A 80 5.77 -16.72 -8.83
CA ALA A 80 6.13 -16.75 -10.25
C ALA A 80 4.97 -16.28 -11.15
N ALA A 81 3.76 -16.82 -10.95
CA ALA A 81 2.57 -16.43 -11.71
C ALA A 81 2.25 -14.93 -11.55
N ARG A 82 2.34 -14.39 -10.33
CA ARG A 82 2.13 -12.95 -10.09
C ARG A 82 3.20 -12.08 -10.76
N ARG A 83 4.46 -12.52 -10.79
CA ARG A 83 5.52 -11.81 -11.53
C ARG A 83 5.26 -11.77 -13.02
N GLU A 84 4.81 -12.88 -13.61
CA GLU A 84 4.46 -12.95 -15.03
C GLU A 84 3.31 -12.00 -15.38
N GLN A 85 2.33 -11.83 -14.48
CA GLN A 85 1.29 -10.83 -14.64
C GLN A 85 1.84 -9.40 -14.54
N VAL A 86 2.71 -9.11 -13.56
CA VAL A 86 3.34 -7.78 -13.43
C VAL A 86 4.12 -7.42 -14.70
N ALA A 87 4.83 -8.38 -15.30
CA ALA A 87 5.61 -8.17 -16.52
C ALA A 87 4.76 -7.70 -17.73
N LYS A 88 3.43 -7.86 -17.67
CA LYS A 88 2.47 -7.38 -18.69
C LYS A 88 1.91 -5.99 -18.38
N THR A 89 2.41 -5.32 -17.35
CA THR A 89 1.93 -4.02 -16.85
C THR A 89 3.09 -3.04 -16.71
N LYS A 90 2.78 -1.77 -16.48
CA LYS A 90 3.79 -0.74 -16.15
C LYS A 90 4.14 -0.63 -14.66
N LEU A 91 3.61 -1.55 -13.85
CA LEU A 91 3.83 -1.56 -12.41
C LEU A 91 5.24 -2.03 -12.09
N ALA A 92 5.96 -1.29 -11.24
CA ALA A 92 7.13 -1.88 -10.57
C ALA A 92 6.66 -2.90 -9.53
N TYR A 93 7.54 -3.83 -9.15
CA TYR A 93 7.24 -4.72 -8.03
C TYR A 93 8.37 -4.86 -7.02
N GLY A 94 7.96 -5.16 -5.80
CA GLY A 94 8.81 -5.61 -4.71
C GLY A 94 8.39 -6.98 -4.20
N SER A 95 9.29 -7.63 -3.48
CA SER A 95 9.05 -8.93 -2.85
C SER A 95 8.80 -8.77 -1.36
N ILE A 96 7.83 -9.52 -0.81
CA ILE A 96 7.62 -9.64 0.64
C ILE A 96 8.06 -11.04 1.09
N ILE A 97 9.00 -11.09 2.02
CA ILE A 97 9.30 -12.31 2.77
C ILE A 97 8.54 -12.23 4.10
N GLU A 98 7.55 -13.10 4.26
CA GLU A 98 6.81 -13.22 5.52
C GLU A 98 7.67 -13.98 6.55
N VAL A 99 7.92 -13.34 7.69
CA VAL A 99 8.82 -13.83 8.74
C VAL A 99 8.02 -14.33 9.93
N GLN A 100 8.35 -15.54 10.41
CA GLN A 100 7.62 -16.18 11.50
C GLN A 100 8.59 -16.92 12.42
N GLY A 101 9.06 -16.20 13.45
CA GLY A 101 9.92 -16.71 14.50
C GLY A 101 11.35 -17.04 14.04
N GLU A 102 12.29 -16.91 14.97
CA GLU A 102 13.72 -17.09 14.70
C GLU A 102 14.10 -18.49 14.19
N LYS A 103 13.48 -19.54 14.76
CA LYS A 103 13.81 -20.94 14.45
C LYS A 103 13.61 -21.31 12.98
N ASN A 104 12.84 -20.53 12.23
CA ASN A 104 12.52 -20.78 10.82
C ASN A 104 13.26 -19.86 9.85
N ALA A 105 14.07 -18.91 10.33
CA ALA A 105 14.66 -17.86 9.51
C ALA A 105 15.43 -18.41 8.28
N GLU A 106 16.36 -19.34 8.49
CA GLU A 106 17.15 -19.92 7.39
C GLU A 106 16.30 -20.72 6.39
N LYS A 107 15.30 -21.46 6.90
CA LYS A 107 14.35 -22.21 6.08
C LYS A 107 13.45 -21.28 5.26
N GLN A 108 12.99 -20.18 5.87
CA GLN A 108 12.21 -19.13 5.21
C GLN A 108 13.03 -18.46 4.10
N LEU A 109 14.28 -18.10 4.38
CA LEU A 109 15.18 -17.50 3.39
C LEU A 109 15.47 -18.47 2.24
N SER A 110 15.76 -19.74 2.53
CA SER A 110 16.04 -20.75 1.50
C SER A 110 14.83 -21.00 0.61
N ARG A 111 13.64 -21.10 1.21
CA ARG A 111 12.38 -21.19 0.46
C ARG A 111 12.14 -19.95 -0.39
N ALA A 112 12.34 -18.76 0.16
CA ALA A 112 12.15 -17.51 -0.56
C ALA A 112 13.10 -17.39 -1.75
N LYS A 113 14.39 -17.71 -1.58
CA LYS A 113 15.38 -17.74 -2.67
C LYS A 113 14.98 -18.69 -3.79
N ARG A 114 14.50 -19.89 -3.45
CA ARG A 114 14.03 -20.88 -4.43
C ARG A 114 12.81 -20.38 -5.20
N LEU A 115 11.81 -19.84 -4.51
CA LEU A 115 10.58 -19.34 -5.14
C LEU A 115 10.82 -18.07 -5.97
N ALA A 116 11.70 -17.19 -5.50
CA ALA A 116 12.06 -15.98 -6.23
C ALA A 116 12.92 -16.27 -7.45
N ALA A 117 13.73 -17.34 -7.41
CA ALA A 117 14.66 -17.73 -8.47
C ALA A 117 15.55 -16.55 -8.94
N GLY A 118 15.97 -15.70 -7.99
CA GLY A 118 16.77 -14.49 -8.27
C GLY A 118 15.97 -13.25 -8.70
N HIS A 119 14.66 -13.34 -8.89
CA HIS A 119 13.83 -12.24 -9.39
C HIS A 119 13.04 -11.53 -8.27
N TRP A 120 13.71 -10.64 -7.54
CA TRP A 120 13.13 -9.96 -6.36
C TRP A 120 12.35 -8.69 -6.66
N GLY A 121 12.46 -8.16 -7.89
CA GLY A 121 11.86 -6.90 -8.29
C GLY A 121 12.78 -5.70 -8.08
N ALA A 122 12.32 -4.53 -8.50
CA ALA A 122 13.08 -3.28 -8.45
C ALA A 122 12.96 -2.57 -7.09
N LEU A 123 11.88 -2.84 -6.34
CA LEU A 123 11.70 -2.25 -5.01
C LEU A 123 12.51 -3.01 -3.95
N PRO A 124 12.77 -2.39 -2.78
CA PRO A 124 13.42 -3.09 -1.67
C PRO A 124 12.66 -4.35 -1.27
N ILE A 125 13.38 -5.42 -0.93
CA ILE A 125 12.77 -6.63 -0.37
C ILE A 125 12.21 -6.27 1.00
N LEU A 126 10.91 -6.42 1.18
CA LEU A 126 10.23 -6.19 2.44
C LEU A 126 10.26 -7.45 3.30
N LEU A 127 10.88 -7.37 4.47
CA LEU A 127 10.76 -8.36 5.53
C LEU A 127 9.60 -7.96 6.44
N ASP A 128 8.59 -8.81 6.57
CA ASP A 128 7.36 -8.50 7.28
C ASP A 128 6.93 -9.65 8.18
N SER A 129 6.71 -9.38 9.47
CA SER A 129 6.16 -10.37 10.41
C SER A 129 4.64 -10.27 10.57
N GLY A 130 4.01 -9.32 9.88
CA GLY A 130 2.61 -8.94 10.05
C GLY A 130 2.34 -8.10 11.30
N GLN A 131 3.38 -7.75 12.07
CA GLN A 131 3.29 -6.97 13.31
C GLN A 131 3.97 -5.62 13.16
N ASP A 132 3.30 -4.55 13.60
CA ASP A 132 3.84 -3.18 13.60
C ASP A 132 4.97 -2.99 14.60
N ASP A 133 4.93 -3.73 15.72
CA ASP A 133 6.03 -3.86 16.68
C ASP A 133 6.34 -5.36 16.83
N PRO A 134 7.26 -5.90 16.01
CA PRO A 134 7.55 -7.33 16.02
C PRO A 134 8.11 -7.82 17.35
N SER A 135 7.76 -9.04 17.73
CA SER A 135 8.37 -9.70 18.90
C SER A 135 9.90 -9.81 18.76
N ALA A 136 10.63 -9.97 19.87
CA ALA A 136 12.08 -10.14 19.86
C ALA A 136 12.53 -11.29 18.93
N ALA A 137 11.80 -12.42 18.92
CA ALA A 137 12.08 -13.54 18.03
C ALA A 137 11.91 -13.17 16.55
N ASN A 138 10.89 -12.38 16.21
CA ASN A 138 10.68 -11.89 14.84
C ASN A 138 11.74 -10.85 14.45
N LEU A 139 12.11 -9.93 15.34
CA LEU A 139 13.19 -8.97 15.10
C LEU A 139 14.51 -9.67 14.83
N THR A 140 14.88 -10.68 15.62
CA THR A 140 16.08 -11.48 15.41
C THR A 140 16.04 -12.22 14.07
N ALA A 141 14.90 -12.82 13.73
CA ALA A 141 14.71 -13.49 12.43
C ALA A 141 14.88 -12.51 11.26
N MET A 142 14.17 -11.39 11.29
CA MET A 142 14.25 -10.35 10.26
C MET A 142 15.66 -9.78 10.14
N SER A 143 16.37 -9.57 11.25
CA SER A 143 17.76 -9.13 11.26
C SER A 143 18.67 -10.12 10.54
N LYS A 144 18.60 -11.42 10.89
CA LYS A 144 19.39 -12.49 10.24
C LYS A 144 19.15 -12.55 8.72
N LEU A 145 17.89 -12.43 8.30
CA LEU A 145 17.51 -12.37 6.89
C LEU A 145 18.10 -11.13 6.21
N ALA A 146 17.99 -9.96 6.85
CA ALA A 146 18.52 -8.71 6.34
C ALA A 146 20.04 -8.78 6.13
N TYR A 147 20.82 -9.26 7.12
CA TYR A 147 22.27 -9.46 6.98
C TYR A 147 22.64 -10.36 5.80
N SER A 148 21.81 -11.36 5.51
CA SER A 148 22.04 -12.31 4.42
C SER A 148 21.76 -11.74 3.03
N LEU A 149 20.93 -10.68 2.93
CA LEU A 149 20.45 -10.15 1.65
C LEU A 149 21.00 -8.76 1.31
N VAL A 150 21.32 -7.94 2.33
CA VAL A 150 21.68 -6.51 2.18
C VAL A 150 22.88 -6.25 1.27
N LYS A 151 23.79 -7.22 1.11
CA LYS A 151 24.95 -7.10 0.21
C LYS A 151 24.57 -7.12 -1.28
N SER A 152 23.36 -7.58 -1.61
CA SER A 152 22.93 -7.84 -2.98
C SER A 152 21.60 -7.17 -3.33
N HIS A 153 20.81 -6.77 -2.33
CA HIS A 153 19.48 -6.20 -2.52
C HIS A 153 19.26 -5.08 -1.51
N GLU A 154 18.52 -4.04 -1.91
CA GLU A 154 17.97 -3.09 -0.93
C GLU A 154 16.95 -3.82 -0.06
N ILE A 155 17.04 -3.64 1.27
CA ILE A 155 16.16 -4.29 2.24
C ILE A 155 15.33 -3.23 2.93
N MET A 156 14.04 -3.54 3.10
CA MET A 156 13.12 -2.80 3.94
C MET A 156 12.54 -3.72 5.01
N VAL A 157 12.38 -3.23 6.22
CA VAL A 157 11.83 -4.02 7.33
C VAL A 157 10.55 -3.38 7.88
N ASN A 158 9.51 -4.19 8.10
CA ASN A 158 8.33 -3.78 8.87
C ASN A 158 8.65 -3.86 10.36
N ALA A 159 9.32 -2.82 10.86
CA ALA A 159 9.66 -2.65 12.26
C ALA A 159 9.79 -1.16 12.61
N PRO A 160 9.65 -0.77 13.88
CA PRO A 160 9.93 0.60 14.31
C PRO A 160 11.43 0.94 14.22
N VAL A 161 11.75 2.19 13.84
CA VAL A 161 13.14 2.68 13.67
C VAL A 161 13.96 2.62 14.96
N LYS A 162 13.31 2.55 16.14
CA LYS A 162 13.99 2.33 17.43
C LYS A 162 14.87 1.07 17.42
N TYR A 163 14.54 0.08 16.59
CA TYR A 163 15.30 -1.17 16.43
C TYR A 163 16.41 -1.11 15.38
N LYS A 164 16.71 0.06 14.78
CA LYS A 164 17.70 0.17 13.69
C LYS A 164 19.06 -0.46 13.99
N LYS A 165 19.48 -0.44 15.27
CA LYS A 165 20.75 -1.03 15.73
C LYS A 165 20.79 -2.56 15.58
N LEU A 166 19.65 -3.23 15.46
CA LEU A 166 19.57 -4.68 15.25
C LEU A 166 19.80 -5.09 13.79
N PHE A 167 19.69 -4.16 12.84
CA PHE A 167 19.74 -4.43 11.41
C PHE A 167 21.06 -3.97 10.80
N PRO A 168 21.50 -4.54 9.67
CA PRO A 168 22.68 -4.05 8.98
C PRO A 168 22.49 -2.61 8.51
N ALA A 169 23.61 -1.88 8.39
CA ALA A 169 23.62 -0.55 7.80
C ALA A 169 23.04 -0.59 6.38
N GLY A 170 22.26 0.44 6.02
CA GLY A 170 21.57 0.52 4.72
C GLY A 170 20.17 -0.11 4.69
N CYS A 171 19.75 -0.85 5.73
CA CYS A 171 18.36 -1.27 5.86
C CYS A 171 17.43 -0.07 6.00
N LYS A 172 16.36 -0.06 5.19
CA LYS A 172 15.25 0.89 5.28
C LYS A 172 14.20 0.36 6.24
N PHE A 173 13.42 1.26 6.82
CA PHE A 173 12.29 0.91 7.67
C PHE A 173 10.99 1.31 6.97
N LEU A 174 9.97 0.48 7.13
CA LEU A 174 8.61 0.78 6.68
C LEU A 174 7.91 1.58 7.79
N ALA A 175 7.30 2.70 7.44
CA ALA A 175 6.43 3.38 8.38
C ALA A 175 5.04 2.72 8.41
N THR A 176 4.42 2.66 9.59
CA THR A 176 3.05 2.17 9.77
C THR A 176 2.15 3.16 10.52
N SER A 177 2.62 4.40 10.71
CA SER A 177 1.89 5.46 11.40
C SER A 177 0.59 5.82 10.69
N ALA A 178 -0.40 6.31 11.44
CA ALA A 178 -1.67 6.77 10.85
C ALA A 178 -1.51 8.08 10.03
N SER A 179 -0.46 8.84 10.29
CA SER A 179 -0.12 10.09 9.59
C SER A 179 1.16 9.95 8.77
N ALA A 180 1.36 10.88 7.84
CA ALA A 180 2.52 10.93 6.97
C ALA A 180 3.83 10.91 7.80
N PRO A 181 4.76 9.98 7.52
CA PRO A 181 5.99 9.85 8.29
C PRO A 181 7.01 10.93 7.91
N SER A 182 8.03 11.09 8.76
CA SER A 182 9.25 11.85 8.43
C SER A 182 9.92 11.26 7.20
N LYS A 183 10.23 12.12 6.21
CA LYS A 183 10.97 11.73 5.00
C LYS A 183 12.43 11.37 5.26
N LEU A 184 12.97 11.73 6.44
CA LEU A 184 14.35 11.45 6.81
C LEU A 184 14.56 9.99 7.22
N ASP A 185 13.53 9.37 7.79
CA ASP A 185 13.65 8.08 8.48
C ASP A 185 13.08 6.91 7.67
N TYR A 186 12.23 7.20 6.68
CA TYR A 186 11.43 6.20 5.99
C TYR A 186 11.39 6.43 4.47
N CYS A 187 11.41 5.34 3.70
CA CYS A 187 11.27 5.38 2.23
C CYS A 187 9.87 4.97 1.75
N PHE A 188 9.15 4.16 2.52
CA PHE A 188 7.79 3.74 2.22
C PHE A 188 6.94 3.80 3.49
N TRP A 189 5.63 3.94 3.27
CA TRP A 189 4.62 4.04 4.31
C TRP A 189 3.47 3.10 4.00
N ARG A 190 3.14 2.18 4.90
CA ARG A 190 1.86 1.46 4.89
C ARG A 190 0.81 2.34 5.56
N TYR A 191 -0.04 2.98 4.75
CA TYR A 191 -0.99 4.00 5.23
C TYR A 191 -2.41 3.49 5.46
N THR A 192 -2.75 2.30 4.92
CA THR A 192 -4.04 1.64 5.19
C THR A 192 -3.94 0.14 4.93
N GLU A 193 -4.76 -0.63 5.63
CA GLU A 193 -4.99 -2.07 5.38
C GLU A 193 -6.38 -2.35 4.79
N LYS A 194 -7.16 -1.29 4.55
CA LYS A 194 -8.53 -1.34 4.05
C LYS A 194 -8.69 -0.40 2.86
N GLY A 195 -7.67 -0.39 2.01
CA GLY A 195 -7.64 0.47 0.84
C GLY A 195 -8.58 0.02 -0.28
N ASN A 196 -8.97 0.97 -1.12
CA ASN A 196 -9.69 0.72 -2.37
C ASN A 196 -8.82 1.12 -3.55
N VAL A 197 -9.03 0.48 -4.70
CA VAL A 197 -8.42 0.84 -5.97
C VAL A 197 -9.53 1.09 -6.99
N ALA A 198 -9.48 2.24 -7.66
CA ALA A 198 -10.51 2.68 -8.57
C ALA A 198 -10.73 1.68 -9.71
N GLY A 199 -12.00 1.37 -10.00
CA GLY A 199 -12.36 0.42 -11.06
C GLY A 199 -11.97 -1.03 -10.76
N VAL A 200 -11.59 -1.35 -9.53
CA VAL A 200 -11.17 -2.70 -9.12
C VAL A 200 -12.06 -3.25 -8.01
N SER A 201 -12.69 -4.39 -8.30
CA SER A 201 -13.44 -5.18 -7.34
C SER A 201 -12.72 -6.51 -7.07
N GLY A 202 -13.03 -7.16 -5.93
CA GLY A 202 -12.54 -8.51 -5.64
C GLY A 202 -11.13 -8.62 -5.02
N ILE A 203 -10.47 -7.49 -4.70
CA ILE A 203 -9.12 -7.49 -4.08
C ILE A 203 -9.11 -8.12 -2.66
N GLY A 204 -10.30 -8.27 -2.05
CA GLY A 204 -10.50 -8.87 -0.73
C GLY A 204 -10.71 -7.82 0.37
N TYR A 205 -10.87 -8.29 1.62
CA TYR A 205 -11.18 -7.45 2.79
C TYR A 205 -9.95 -6.81 3.45
N LYS A 206 -8.73 -7.21 3.05
CA LYS A 206 -7.45 -6.72 3.58
C LYS A 206 -6.58 -6.22 2.44
N ASN A 207 -6.82 -4.98 2.03
CA ASN A 207 -6.09 -4.31 0.96
C ASN A 207 -5.03 -3.41 1.57
N VAL A 208 -3.85 -3.99 1.78
CA VAL A 208 -2.70 -3.26 2.31
C VAL A 208 -2.12 -2.36 1.24
N MET A 209 -2.21 -1.06 1.46
CA MET A 209 -1.68 -0.06 0.53
C MET A 209 -0.45 0.63 1.09
N TYR A 210 0.46 0.95 0.18
CA TYR A 210 1.73 1.57 0.45
C TYR A 210 1.87 2.86 -0.34
N ALA A 211 2.56 3.83 0.24
CA ALA A 211 2.98 5.05 -0.43
C ALA A 211 4.51 5.14 -0.40
N TYR A 212 5.10 5.55 -1.51
CA TYR A 212 6.48 6.00 -1.52
C TYR A 212 6.59 7.37 -0.83
N ILE A 213 7.55 7.50 0.07
CA ILE A 213 7.79 8.74 0.81
C ILE A 213 8.76 9.60 -0.01
N GLY A 214 8.19 10.37 -0.93
CA GLY A 214 8.91 11.21 -1.88
C GLY A 214 7.98 11.63 -3.02
N THR A 215 8.51 12.34 -4.01
CA THR A 215 7.74 12.68 -5.21
C THR A 215 7.65 11.48 -6.16
N SER A 216 6.64 11.47 -7.03
CA SER A 216 6.53 10.49 -8.11
C SER A 216 7.75 10.51 -9.04
N GLN A 217 8.41 11.65 -9.22
CA GLN A 217 9.63 11.76 -10.01
C GLN A 217 10.81 11.03 -9.35
N GLN A 218 11.04 11.27 -8.05
CA GLN A 218 12.07 10.57 -7.27
C GLN A 218 11.85 9.06 -7.25
N TYR A 219 10.57 8.65 -7.18
CA TYR A 219 10.20 7.24 -7.27
C TYR A 219 10.63 6.64 -8.62
N LYS A 220 10.28 7.30 -9.74
CA LYS A 220 10.63 6.83 -11.10
C LYS A 220 12.13 6.80 -11.34
N GLU A 221 12.87 7.79 -10.85
CA GLU A 221 14.33 7.81 -10.96
C GLU A 221 14.98 6.65 -10.21
N LYS A 222 14.43 6.30 -9.03
CA LYS A 222 15.03 5.27 -8.18
C LYS A 222 14.63 3.84 -8.56
N TYR A 223 13.37 3.62 -8.88
CA TYR A 223 12.81 2.28 -9.10
C TYR A 223 12.32 2.05 -10.52
N GLY A 224 12.50 3.04 -11.40
CA GLY A 224 12.12 3.00 -12.81
C GLY A 224 10.66 3.35 -13.09
N GLN A 225 10.38 3.63 -14.36
CA GLN A 225 9.12 3.23 -14.99
C GLN A 225 9.40 1.92 -15.72
N LEU A 226 8.62 0.87 -15.47
CA LEU A 226 8.63 -0.24 -16.42
C LEU A 226 7.74 0.16 -17.61
N ALA A 227 8.43 0.54 -18.68
CA ALA A 227 7.99 0.85 -20.05
C ALA A 227 7.26 2.19 -20.33
N GLN A 228 7.89 2.95 -21.25
CA GLN A 228 7.25 3.90 -22.16
C GLN A 228 6.05 3.24 -22.86
#